data_AF-A0A353PCF2-F1
#
_entry.id   AF-A0A353PCF2-F1
#
_cell.length_a   1.000
_cell.length_b   1.000
_cell.length_c   1.000
_cell.angle_alpha   90.00
_cell.angle_beta   90.00
_cell.angle_gamma   90.00
#
_symmetry.space_group_name_H-M   'P 1'
#
loop_
_entity.id
_entity.type
_entity.pdbx_description
1 polymer ?
#
loop_
_entity_poly.entity_id
_entity_poly.type
_entity_poly.pdbx_seq_one_letter_code
_entity_poly.pdbx_strand_id
1 'polypeptide(L)'
;VHAVQQTLVVLKGLLPEYFADVAPTLAGFRQALGVETVLVVLRDIGADYLAVLPPPLGFRPPWVGGGEPPAPVQHRAGPDPPPPLR
;
A
#
# COMPACT_ATOMS: atom_id res chain seq x y z
N VAL A 1 2.35 9.15 5.27
CA VAL A 1 3.72 8.74 5.70
C VAL A 1 3.67 7.55 6.67
N HIS A 2 2.83 7.59 7.72
CA HIS A 2 2.66 6.48 8.69
C HIS A 2 2.33 5.11 8.06
N ALA A 3 1.41 5.05 7.09
CA ALA A 3 1.00 3.79 6.46
C ALA A 3 2.14 3.06 5.72
N VAL A 4 3.03 3.82 5.05
CA VAL A 4 4.22 3.27 4.38
C VAL A 4 5.15 2.63 5.41
N GLN A 5 5.46 3.35 6.49
CA GLN A 5 6.33 2.85 7.55
C GLN A 5 5.76 1.57 8.21
N GLN A 6 4.45 1.52 8.48
CA GLN A 6 3.81 0.31 9.01
C GLN A 6 3.95 -0.87 8.06
N THR A 7 3.78 -0.64 6.75
CA THR A 7 3.94 -1.68 5.74
C THR A 7 5.38 -2.24 5.73
N LEU A 8 6.39 -1.38 5.85
CA LEU A 8 7.79 -1.80 5.92
C LEU A 8 8.07 -2.67 7.15
N VAL A 9 7.47 -2.33 8.30
CA VAL A 9 7.59 -3.15 9.53
C VAL A 9 6.93 -4.52 9.34
N VAL A 10 5.75 -4.59 8.73
CA VAL A 10 5.07 -5.86 8.46
C VAL A 10 5.91 -6.73 7.51
N LEU A 11 6.47 -6.15 6.45
CA LEU A 11 7.34 -6.87 5.52
C LEU A 11 8.57 -7.46 6.20
N LYS A 12 9.19 -6.74 7.15
CA LYS A 12 10.30 -7.29 7.94
C LYS A 12 9.90 -8.52 8.75
N GLY A 13 8.66 -8.55 9.27
CA GLY A 13 8.14 -9.69 10.02
C GLY A 13 7.72 -10.87 9.15
N LEU A 14 7.25 -10.61 7.93
CA LEU A 14 6.84 -11.64 6.97
C LEU A 14 8.02 -12.30 6.25
N LEU A 15 9.08 -11.52 6.00
CA LEU A 15 10.24 -11.91 5.20
C LEU A 15 11.56 -11.58 5.95
N PRO A 16 11.74 -12.10 7.18
CA PRO A 16 12.90 -11.78 8.01
C PRO A 16 14.22 -12.21 7.37
N GLU A 17 14.24 -13.30 6.59
CA GLU A 17 15.40 -13.80 5.88
C GLU A 17 15.98 -12.80 4.87
N TYR A 18 15.16 -11.86 4.37
CA TYR A 18 15.59 -10.81 3.46
C TYR A 18 15.80 -9.46 4.16
N PHE A 19 15.04 -9.16 5.21
CA PHE A 19 14.91 -7.80 5.73
C PHE A 19 15.17 -7.60 7.23
N ALA A 20 15.60 -8.63 7.98
CA ALA A 20 15.82 -8.52 9.43
C ALA A 20 16.69 -7.32 9.84
N ASP A 21 17.78 -7.07 9.12
CA ASP A 21 18.74 -6.00 9.43
C ASP A 21 18.47 -4.67 8.71
N VAL A 22 17.43 -4.61 7.87
CA VAL A 22 17.11 -3.41 7.09
C VAL A 22 16.32 -2.42 7.93
N ALA A 23 16.76 -1.16 8.04
CA ALA A 23 15.97 -0.14 8.73
C ALA A 23 14.58 0.02 8.06
N PRO A 24 13.46 0.10 8.81
CA PRO A 24 12.10 0.18 8.26
C PRO A 24 11.78 1.59 7.71
N THR A 25 12.63 2.08 6.80
CA THR A 25 12.55 3.35 6.11
C THR A 25 12.74 3.12 4.61
N LEU A 26 12.20 4.01 3.77
CA LEU A 26 12.41 3.90 2.32
C LEU A 26 13.89 3.96 1.95
N ALA A 27 14.70 4.75 2.66
CA ALA A 27 16.13 4.85 2.44
C ALA A 27 16.86 3.54 2.77
N GLY A 28 16.50 2.89 3.89
CA GLY A 28 17.07 1.60 4.28
C GLY A 28 16.77 0.51 3.26
N PHE A 29 15.51 0.40 2.83
CA PHE A 29 15.11 -0.55 1.80
C PHE A 29 15.71 -0.23 0.43
N ARG A 30 15.83 1.05 0.05
CA ARG A 30 16.54 1.47 -1.16
C ARG A 30 18.00 1.00 -1.15
N GLN A 31 18.70 1.19 -0.03
CA GLN A 31 20.08 0.76 0.10
C GLN A 31 20.21 -0.77 0.04
N ALA A 32 19.30 -1.50 0.69
CA ALA A 32 19.32 -2.96 0.73
C ALA A 32 19.01 -3.59 -0.64
N LEU A 33 18.07 -3.00 -1.39
CA LEU A 33 17.62 -3.53 -2.69
C LEU A 33 18.38 -2.94 -3.89
N GLY A 34 19.05 -1.79 -3.73
CA GLY A 34 19.75 -1.11 -4.81
C GLY A 34 18.84 -0.50 -5.89
N VAL A 35 17.59 -0.15 -5.53
CA VAL A 35 16.58 0.34 -6.49
C VAL A 35 15.93 1.64 -6.05
N GLU A 36 15.64 2.54 -6.99
CA GLU A 36 14.94 3.79 -6.70
C GLU A 36 13.43 3.58 -6.46
N THR A 37 12.80 2.64 -7.19
CA THR A 37 11.35 2.36 -7.11
C THR A 37 11.01 1.32 -6.03
N VAL A 38 11.43 1.58 -4.79
CA VAL A 38 11.34 0.64 -3.66
C VAL A 38 9.95 0.04 -3.46
N LEU A 39 8.89 0.84 -3.50
CA LEU A 39 7.53 0.34 -3.23
C LEU A 39 7.01 -0.61 -4.30
N VAL A 40 7.39 -0.41 -5.57
CA VAL A 40 7.01 -1.32 -6.66
C VAL A 40 7.70 -2.66 -6.45
N VAL A 41 9.01 -2.64 -6.22
CA VAL A 41 9.80 -3.85 -5.99
C VAL A 41 9.33 -4.60 -4.74
N LEU A 42 9.01 -3.89 -3.65
CA LEU A 42 8.48 -4.51 -2.43
C LEU A 42 7.09 -5.10 -2.63
N ARG A 43 6.27 -4.53 -3.52
CA ARG A 43 4.97 -5.10 -3.89
C ARG A 43 5.15 -6.44 -4.59
N ASP A 44 6.11 -6.53 -5.50
CA ASP A 44 6.41 -7.75 -6.26
C ASP A 44 7.01 -8.84 -5.35
N ILE A 45 7.96 -8.47 -4.47
CA ILE A 45 8.54 -9.38 -3.47
C ILE A 45 7.45 -9.89 -2.50
N GLY A 46 6.52 -9.02 -2.10
CA GLY A 46 5.43 -9.34 -1.20
C GLY A 46 4.16 -9.88 -1.88
N ALA A 47 4.23 -10.34 -3.13
CA ALA A 47 3.06 -10.69 -3.95
C ALA A 47 2.15 -11.73 -3.26
N ASP A 48 2.72 -12.73 -2.59
CA ASP A 48 1.98 -13.77 -1.88
C ASP A 48 1.25 -13.24 -0.63
N TYR A 49 1.63 -12.05 -0.15
CA TYR A 49 1.11 -11.43 1.07
C TYR A 49 0.24 -10.19 0.82
N LEU A 50 -0.09 -9.87 -0.43
CA LEU A 50 -0.87 -8.67 -0.77
C LEU A 50 -2.22 -8.61 -0.05
N ALA A 51 -2.84 -9.76 0.23
CA ALA A 51 -4.11 -9.84 0.95
C ALA A 51 -4.00 -9.34 2.41
N VAL A 52 -2.83 -9.45 3.04
CA VAL A 52 -2.62 -9.09 4.46
C VAL A 52 -1.82 -7.81 4.65
N LEU A 53 -1.09 -7.37 3.63
CA LEU A 53 -0.33 -6.13 3.65
C LEU A 53 -1.27 -4.90 3.65
N PRO A 54 -1.00 -3.89 4.48
CA PRO A 54 -1.73 -2.62 4.44
C PRO A 54 -1.41 -1.84 3.14
N PRO A 55 -2.24 -0.82 2.81
CA PRO A 55 -1.92 0.04 1.69
C PRO A 55 -0.70 0.90 2.05
N PRO A 56 0.18 1.21 1.09
CA PRO A 56 -0.06 1.14 -0.36
C PRO A 56 0.33 -0.18 -1.04
N LEU A 57 0.97 -1.13 -0.34
CA LEU A 57 1.50 -2.32 -1.00
C LEU A 57 0.45 -3.42 -1.15
N GLY A 58 -0.41 -3.63 -0.15
CA GLY A 58 -1.45 -4.64 -0.22
C GLY A 58 -2.85 -4.09 -0.40
N PHE A 59 -3.81 -4.99 -0.26
CA PHE A 59 -5.24 -4.74 -0.40
C PHE A 59 -5.95 -4.66 0.94
N ARG A 60 -5.25 -4.94 2.06
CA ARG A 60 -5.85 -4.83 3.38
C ARG A 60 -6.27 -3.38 3.58
N PRO A 61 -7.52 -3.11 4.00
CA PRO A 61 -7.93 -1.75 4.31
C PRO A 61 -6.98 -1.12 5.34
N PRO A 62 -6.71 0.20 5.27
CA PRO A 62 -5.97 0.87 6.32
C PRO A 62 -6.67 0.59 7.66
N TRP A 63 -5.89 0.38 8.73
CA TRP A 63 -6.47 0.26 10.05
C TRP A 63 -7.14 1.59 10.40
N VAL A 64 -8.47 1.63 10.36
CA VAL A 64 -9.27 2.79 10.76
C VAL A 64 -9.19 2.85 12.28
N GLY A 65 -8.13 3.46 12.79
CA GLY A 65 -8.01 3.77 14.21
C GLY A 65 -9.10 4.77 14.60
N GLY A 66 -10.28 4.26 14.97
CA GLY A 66 -11.33 4.96 15.73
C GLY A 66 -11.70 6.38 15.31
N GLY A 67 -11.53 6.76 14.05
CA GLY A 67 -11.95 8.04 13.50
C GLY A 67 -13.21 7.87 12.67
N GLU A 68 -14.16 8.80 12.81
CA GLU A 68 -15.34 8.90 11.95
C GLU A 68 -14.91 8.75 10.49
N PRO A 69 -15.50 7.82 9.71
CA PRO A 69 -15.23 7.78 8.28
C PRO A 69 -15.50 9.18 7.72
N PRO A 70 -14.63 9.73 6.84
CA PRO A 70 -14.96 10.97 6.17
C PRO A 70 -16.32 10.75 5.51
N ALA A 71 -17.30 11.58 5.87
CA ALA A 71 -18.65 11.53 5.30
C ALA A 71 -18.51 11.30 3.79
N PRO A 72 -19.25 10.36 3.19
CA PRO A 72 -19.05 10.03 1.79
C PRO A 72 -19.28 11.28 0.95
N VAL A 73 -18.21 11.96 0.56
CA VAL A 73 -18.22 12.97 -0.49
C VAL A 73 -18.27 12.20 -1.80
N GLN A 74 -19.34 11.42 -1.97
CA GLN A 74 -19.67 10.84 -3.26
C GLN A 74 -19.95 12.03 -4.18
N HIS A 75 -19.12 12.17 -5.22
CA HIS A 75 -19.41 13.13 -6.27
C HIS A 75 -20.80 12.84 -6.82
N ARG A 76 -21.58 13.91 -7.03
CA ARG A 76 -22.89 13.80 -7.68
C ARG A 76 -22.72 13.03 -8.99
N ALA A 77 -23.52 11.98 -9.18
CA ALA A 77 -23.55 11.25 -10.44
C ALA A 77 -23.77 12.24 -11.60
N GLY A 78 -22.95 12.12 -12.64
CA GLY A 78 -23.13 12.88 -13.87
C GLY A 78 -24.47 12.55 -14.53
N PRO A 79 -24.96 13.41 -15.43
CA PRO A 79 -26.17 13.10 -16.21
C PRO A 79 -26.01 11.78 -16.97
N ASP A 80 -27.13 11.07 -17.16
CA ASP A 80 -27.16 9.84 -17.96
C ASP A 80 -26.56 10.08 -19.36
N PRO A 81 -25.84 9.10 -19.93
CA PRO A 81 -25.27 9.22 -21.26
C PRO A 81 -26.38 9.38 -22.32
N PRO A 82 -26.09 10.05 -23.46
CA PRO A 82 -27.06 10.20 -24.53
C PRO A 82 -27.45 8.83 -25.11
N PRO A 83 -28.69 8.70 -25.64
CA PRO A 83 -29.11 7.46 -26.29
C PRO A 83 -28.22 7.15 -27.51
N PRO A 84 -28.02 5.86 -27.84
CA PRO A 84 -27.22 5.47 -28.99
C PRO A 84 -27.82 6.03 -30.28
N LEU A 85 -26.94 6.53 -31.17
CA LEU A 85 -27.31 6.96 -32.51
C LEU A 85 -27.81 5.75 -33.30
N ARG A 86 -29.02 5.87 -33.88
CA ARG A 86 -29.58 4.90 -34.83
C ARG A 86 -29.11 5.17 -36.24
#